data_AF-A0A3D5NP34-F1
#
_entry.id   AF-A0A3D5NP34-F1
#
_cell.length_a   1.000
_cell.length_b   1.000
_cell.length_c   1.000
_cell.angle_alpha   90.00
_cell.angle_beta   90.00
_cell.angle_gamma   90.00
#
_symmetry.space_group_name_H-M   'P 1'
#
loop_
_entity.id
_entity.type
_entity.pdbx_description
1 polymer ?
#
loop_
_entity_poly.entity_id
_entity_poly.type
_entity_poly.pdbx_seq_one_letter_code
_entity_poly.pdbx_strand_id
1 'polypeptide(L)'
;LGNLNLKEKEEIRNQITWYKKYRSLMQFGKFYRFIKEKENRVNFQVAEEDGSIAVLGNFQILQKPSPGFDVLHFKGLKPEERYHVETVKATMDIDSFGELLKHVTPVKLKPGGLILRNARKFYRLPHNVETYEAYGDLLSSGLRVNQQFMGTGYSKETRMLGDFGSQLMTAEIKGGRINGE
;
A
#
# COMPACT_ATOMS: atom_id res chain seq x y z
N LEU A 1 -4.71 21.65 -11.31
CA LEU A 1 -4.92 21.62 -9.84
C LEU A 1 -6.24 22.28 -9.37
N GLY A 2 -6.93 23.06 -10.21
CA GLY A 2 -8.17 23.76 -9.81
C GLY A 2 -9.36 22.86 -9.46
N ASN A 3 -9.41 21.63 -9.96
CA ASN A 3 -10.55 20.71 -9.80
C ASN A 3 -10.39 19.68 -8.66
N LEU A 4 -9.34 19.79 -7.84
CA LEU A 4 -9.12 18.87 -6.71
C LEU A 4 -9.74 19.42 -5.42
N ASN A 5 -10.37 18.54 -4.65
CA ASN A 5 -10.83 18.85 -3.30
C ASN A 5 -9.65 18.93 -2.30
N LEU A 6 -9.94 19.37 -1.07
CA LEU A 6 -8.91 19.57 -0.05
C LEU A 6 -8.18 18.29 0.33
N LYS A 7 -8.90 17.16 0.44
CA LYS A 7 -8.32 15.86 0.79
C LYS A 7 -7.51 15.25 -0.34
N GLU A 8 -7.89 15.44 -1.59
CA GLU A 8 -7.07 15.04 -2.74
C GLU A 8 -5.77 15.84 -2.80
N LYS A 9 -5.81 17.15 -2.53
CA LYS A 9 -4.59 17.98 -2.46
C LYS A 9 -3.68 17.54 -1.31
N GLU A 10 -4.25 17.18 -0.17
CA GLU A 10 -3.52 16.62 0.98
C GLU A 10 -2.85 15.29 0.63
N GLU A 11 -3.58 14.39 -0.01
CA GLU A 11 -3.06 13.10 -0.50
C GLU A 11 -1.90 13.29 -1.48
N ILE A 12 -2.06 14.15 -2.49
CA ILE A 12 -0.99 14.46 -3.46
C ILE A 12 0.24 15.04 -2.75
N ARG A 13 0.03 15.92 -1.74
CA ARG A 13 1.16 16.46 -0.95
C ARG A 13 1.91 15.32 -0.25
N ASN A 14 1.19 14.38 0.35
CA ASN A 14 1.80 13.23 1.03
C ASN A 14 2.56 12.32 0.05
N GLN A 15 1.99 12.05 -1.12
CA GLN A 15 2.65 11.29 -2.19
C GLN A 15 3.92 11.98 -2.68
N ILE A 16 3.90 13.30 -2.88
CA ILE A 16 5.09 14.08 -3.27
C ILE A 16 6.15 14.03 -2.18
N THR A 17 5.77 14.19 -0.91
CA THR A 17 6.70 14.12 0.23
C THR A 17 7.35 12.74 0.32
N TRP A 18 6.55 11.68 0.22
CA TRP A 18 7.05 10.30 0.23
C TRP A 18 7.98 10.03 -0.96
N TYR A 19 7.58 10.43 -2.17
CA TYR A 19 8.43 10.27 -3.36
C TYR A 19 9.75 11.04 -3.22
N LYS A 20 9.72 12.25 -2.65
CA LYS A 20 10.93 13.04 -2.39
C LYS A 20 11.87 12.33 -1.41
N LYS A 21 11.33 11.69 -0.35
CA LYS A 21 12.11 10.92 0.62
C LYS A 21 12.87 9.77 -0.06
N TYR A 22 12.22 9.04 -0.96
CA TYR A 22 12.80 7.87 -1.63
C TYR A 22 13.26 8.14 -3.07
N ARG A 23 13.43 9.41 -3.46
CA ARG A 23 13.64 9.78 -4.87
C ARG A 23 14.86 9.11 -5.49
N SER A 24 15.98 9.10 -4.79
CA SER A 24 17.24 8.52 -5.28
C SER A 24 17.04 7.03 -5.60
N LEU A 25 16.53 6.28 -4.62
CA LEU A 25 16.19 4.87 -4.77
C LEU A 25 15.21 4.63 -5.93
N MET A 26 14.14 5.42 -6.04
CA MET A 26 13.12 5.25 -7.09
C MET A 26 13.64 5.56 -8.50
N GLN A 27 14.59 6.48 -8.65
CA GLN A 27 15.13 6.89 -9.95
C GLN A 27 16.36 6.08 -10.39
N PHE A 28 17.21 5.68 -9.44
CA PHE A 28 18.54 5.14 -9.72
C PHE A 28 18.80 3.77 -9.08
N GLY A 29 17.92 3.32 -8.18
CA GLY A 29 18.04 2.01 -7.54
C GLY A 29 17.94 0.86 -8.54
N LYS A 30 18.47 -0.30 -8.16
CA LYS A 30 18.43 -1.50 -8.97
C LYS A 30 16.99 -1.99 -9.13
N PHE A 31 16.49 -1.99 -10.36
CA PHE A 31 15.12 -2.36 -10.69
C PHE A 31 14.97 -3.87 -10.91
N TYR A 32 14.11 -4.50 -10.12
CA TYR A 32 13.76 -5.92 -10.20
C TYR A 32 12.36 -6.11 -10.77
N ARG A 33 12.27 -7.01 -11.75
CA ARG A 33 11.00 -7.59 -12.20
C ARG A 33 10.76 -8.93 -11.53
N PHE A 34 9.49 -9.25 -11.34
CA PHE A 34 9.05 -10.52 -10.81
C PHE A 34 8.38 -11.34 -11.91
N ILE A 35 8.50 -12.67 -11.77
CA ILE A 35 7.68 -13.57 -12.56
C ILE A 35 6.28 -13.48 -11.99
N LYS A 36 5.30 -13.39 -12.88
CA LYS A 36 3.90 -13.23 -12.52
C LYS A 36 3.39 -14.52 -11.87
N GLU A 37 3.13 -14.49 -10.57
CA GLU A 37 2.54 -15.63 -9.84
C GLU A 37 1.02 -15.74 -10.07
N LYS A 38 0.34 -14.60 -10.28
CA LYS A 38 -1.11 -14.53 -10.53
C LYS A 38 -1.39 -13.68 -11.75
N GLU A 39 -2.31 -14.12 -12.61
CA GLU A 39 -2.69 -13.42 -13.85
C GLU A 39 -3.21 -11.98 -13.65
N ASN A 40 -3.72 -11.63 -12.48
CA ASN A 40 -4.21 -10.28 -12.20
C ASN A 40 -3.22 -9.45 -11.35
N ARG A 41 -1.95 -9.88 -11.27
CA ARG A 41 -0.91 -9.22 -10.47
C ARG A 41 0.32 -8.85 -11.27
N VAL A 42 0.92 -7.73 -10.89
CA VAL A 42 2.22 -7.30 -11.39
C VAL A 42 3.02 -6.78 -10.20
N ASN A 43 4.28 -7.19 -10.09
CA ASN A 43 5.17 -6.77 -9.03
C ASN A 43 6.49 -6.24 -9.60
N PHE A 44 6.93 -5.12 -9.05
CA PHE A 44 8.21 -4.49 -9.35
C PHE A 44 8.86 -4.05 -8.05
N GLN A 45 10.18 -4.03 -8.00
CA GLN A 45 10.89 -3.52 -6.83
C GLN A 45 12.09 -2.70 -7.28
N VAL A 46 12.41 -1.67 -6.50
CA VAL A 46 13.72 -1.00 -6.54
C VAL A 46 14.45 -1.25 -5.22
N ALA A 47 15.75 -1.47 -5.26
CA ALA A 47 16.58 -1.59 -4.05
C ALA A 47 17.89 -0.82 -4.23
N GLU A 48 18.46 -0.36 -3.13
CA GLU A 48 19.85 0.10 -3.11
C GLU A 48 20.78 -1.07 -3.42
N GLU A 49 21.93 -0.77 -4.03
CA GLU A 49 22.93 -1.80 -4.36
C GLU A 49 23.50 -2.50 -3.12
N ASP A 50 23.58 -1.76 -2.01
CA ASP A 50 24.03 -2.29 -0.72
C ASP A 50 22.95 -3.06 0.04
N GLY A 51 21.73 -3.17 -0.50
CA GLY A 51 20.61 -3.87 0.12
C GLY A 51 20.05 -3.19 1.38
N SER A 52 20.42 -1.94 1.67
CA SER A 52 19.98 -1.24 2.89
C SER A 52 18.49 -0.88 2.89
N ILE A 53 17.94 -0.58 1.72
CA ILE A 53 16.54 -0.26 1.53
C ILE A 53 16.00 -0.79 0.20
N ALA A 54 14.74 -1.22 0.21
CA ALA A 54 13.97 -1.53 -0.97
C ALA A 54 12.56 -0.94 -0.92
N VAL A 55 11.99 -0.67 -2.10
CA VAL A 55 10.56 -0.38 -2.30
C VAL A 55 9.98 -1.43 -3.23
N LEU A 56 9.04 -2.21 -2.72
CA LEU A 56 8.26 -3.20 -3.47
C LEU A 56 6.90 -2.60 -3.86
N GLY A 57 6.55 -2.70 -5.13
CA GLY A 57 5.22 -2.40 -5.65
C GLY A 57 4.43 -3.66 -5.96
N ASN A 58 3.19 -3.69 -5.49
CA ASN A 58 2.20 -4.73 -5.76
C ASN A 58 0.97 -4.10 -6.43
N PHE A 59 0.75 -4.45 -7.70
CA PHE A 59 -0.28 -3.87 -8.54
C PHE A 59 -1.33 -4.93 -8.91
N GLN A 60 -2.60 -4.65 -8.62
CA GLN A 60 -3.73 -5.43 -9.10
C GLN A 60 -4.20 -4.88 -10.43
N ILE A 61 -4.42 -5.76 -11.42
CA ILE A 61 -5.05 -5.37 -12.69
C ILE A 61 -6.57 -5.30 -12.47
N LEU A 62 -7.20 -6.46 -12.26
CA LEU A 62 -8.62 -6.59 -11.95
C LEU A 62 -8.80 -7.37 -10.65
N GLN A 63 -9.77 -6.96 -9.84
CA GLN A 63 -10.19 -7.67 -8.66
C GLN A 63 -10.82 -9.00 -9.05
N LYS A 64 -10.45 -10.05 -8.30
CA LYS A 64 -11.12 -11.35 -8.37
C LYS A 64 -12.05 -11.51 -7.16
N PRO A 65 -13.21 -12.17 -7.31
CA PRO A 65 -14.06 -12.49 -6.17
C PRO A 65 -13.31 -13.46 -5.24
N SER A 66 -13.45 -13.27 -3.93
CA SER A 66 -12.88 -14.17 -2.91
C SER A 66 -11.40 -14.51 -3.17
N PRO A 67 -10.49 -13.52 -3.28
CA PRO A 67 -9.10 -13.77 -3.62
C PRO A 67 -8.42 -14.63 -2.53
N GLY A 68 -7.51 -15.53 -2.90
CA GLY A 68 -6.65 -16.19 -1.92
C GLY A 68 -5.62 -15.24 -1.31
N PHE A 69 -4.86 -15.71 -0.32
CA PHE A 69 -3.77 -14.94 0.29
C PHE A 69 -2.73 -14.51 -0.73
N ASP A 70 -2.10 -13.36 -0.49
CA ASP A 70 -0.93 -12.92 -1.24
C ASP A 70 0.33 -13.19 -0.41
N VAL A 71 1.35 -13.70 -1.09
CA VAL A 71 2.71 -13.81 -0.58
C VAL A 71 3.56 -12.88 -1.44
N LEU A 72 4.26 -11.95 -0.79
CA LEU A 72 5.11 -10.99 -1.46
C LEU A 72 6.57 -11.34 -1.20
N HIS A 73 7.38 -11.34 -2.25
CA HIS A 73 8.80 -11.68 -2.17
C HIS A 73 9.64 -10.43 -2.39
N PHE A 74 10.66 -10.25 -1.56
CA PHE A 74 11.66 -9.21 -1.77
C PHE A 74 12.89 -9.77 -2.50
N LYS A 75 13.62 -8.91 -3.22
CA LYS A 75 14.89 -9.25 -3.89
C LYS A 75 16.00 -8.29 -3.46
N GLY A 76 17.25 -8.75 -3.47
CA GLY A 76 18.40 -7.88 -3.19
C GLY A 76 18.48 -7.35 -1.75
N LEU A 77 17.82 -8.01 -0.80
CA LEU A 77 18.03 -7.77 0.63
C LEU A 77 19.21 -8.61 1.13
N LYS A 78 19.86 -8.16 2.20
CA LYS A 78 20.90 -8.93 2.90
C LYS A 78 20.24 -10.02 3.75
N PRO A 79 20.58 -11.30 3.55
CA PRO A 79 19.96 -12.42 4.28
C PRO A 79 19.99 -12.26 5.80
N GLU A 80 21.13 -11.83 6.33
CA GLU A 80 21.46 -11.76 7.75
C GLU A 80 21.00 -10.48 8.46
N GLU A 81 20.46 -9.50 7.73
CA GLU A 81 19.99 -8.24 8.31
C GLU A 81 18.50 -8.27 8.63
N ARG A 82 18.11 -7.55 9.67
CA ARG A 82 16.69 -7.37 10.03
C ARG A 82 16.14 -6.12 9.38
N TYR A 83 14.99 -6.24 8.74
CA TYR A 83 14.30 -5.15 8.08
C TYR A 83 13.02 -4.79 8.82
N HIS A 84 12.72 -3.49 8.85
CA HIS A 84 11.38 -2.97 9.12
C HIS A 84 10.68 -2.78 7.77
N VAL A 85 9.56 -3.49 7.58
CA VAL A 85 8.75 -3.39 6.37
C VAL A 85 7.47 -2.63 6.70
N GLU A 86 7.15 -1.57 5.95
CA GLU A 86 5.93 -0.78 6.15
C GLU A 86 5.21 -0.56 4.82
N THR A 87 3.88 -0.64 4.84
CA THR A 87 3.05 -0.20 3.71
C THR A 87 3.03 1.32 3.63
N VAL A 88 3.25 1.85 2.43
CA VAL A 88 3.09 3.29 2.17
C VAL A 88 1.63 3.68 2.38
N LYS A 89 1.42 4.62 3.29
CA LYS A 89 0.08 5.10 3.65
C LYS A 89 -0.61 5.70 2.42
N ALA A 90 -1.77 5.17 2.11
CA ALA A 90 -2.65 5.67 1.06
C ALA A 90 -4.07 5.80 1.62
N THR A 91 -4.89 6.65 1.00
CA THR A 91 -6.29 6.80 1.38
C THR A 91 -7.22 6.49 0.22
N MET A 92 -8.33 5.82 0.52
CA MET A 92 -9.37 5.46 -0.44
C MET A 92 -10.54 6.45 -0.39
N ASP A 93 -11.19 6.62 -1.54
CA ASP A 93 -12.48 7.30 -1.56
C ASP A 93 -13.52 6.45 -0.84
N ILE A 94 -14.34 7.10 -0.03
CA ILE A 94 -15.43 6.47 0.71
C ILE A 94 -16.43 5.80 -0.23
N ASP A 95 -16.59 6.32 -1.46
CA ASP A 95 -17.53 5.76 -2.45
C ASP A 95 -17.15 4.40 -2.97
N SER A 96 -15.86 4.04 -2.86
CA SER A 96 -15.37 2.70 -3.22
C SER A 96 -16.09 1.60 -2.42
N PHE A 97 -16.73 1.96 -1.30
CA PHE A 97 -17.48 1.06 -0.45
C PHE A 97 -18.97 0.96 -0.79
N GLY A 98 -19.54 1.81 -1.66
CA GLY A 98 -20.95 1.74 -2.06
C GLY A 98 -21.91 1.57 -0.87
N GLU A 99 -22.63 0.45 -0.81
CA GLU A 99 -23.53 0.12 0.32
C GLU A 99 -22.82 -0.35 1.60
N LEU A 100 -21.59 -0.87 1.48
CA LEU A 100 -20.77 -1.32 2.61
C LEU A 100 -20.34 -0.15 3.50
N LEU A 101 -20.51 1.08 3.03
CA LEU A 101 -20.28 2.32 3.78
C LEU A 101 -20.97 2.29 5.16
N LYS A 102 -22.17 1.67 5.24
CA LYS A 102 -22.94 1.50 6.49
C LYS A 102 -22.19 0.72 7.57
N HIS A 103 -21.24 -0.14 7.20
CA HIS A 103 -20.46 -0.96 8.12
C HIS A 103 -19.10 -0.36 8.49
N VAL A 104 -18.59 0.60 7.70
CA VAL A 104 -17.23 1.15 7.85
C VAL A 104 -17.20 2.55 8.42
N THR A 105 -18.34 3.24 8.50
CA THR A 105 -18.43 4.60 9.06
C THR A 105 -19.19 4.64 10.38
N PRO A 106 -18.73 5.42 11.39
CA PRO A 106 -19.43 5.56 12.67
C PRO A 106 -20.77 6.31 12.57
N VAL A 107 -21.04 6.96 11.43
CA VAL A 107 -22.28 7.71 11.17
C VAL A 107 -23.12 6.95 10.14
N LYS A 108 -24.42 6.75 10.38
CA LYS A 108 -25.35 6.12 9.42
C LYS A 108 -25.53 7.01 8.18
N LEU A 109 -24.64 6.88 7.20
CA LEU A 109 -24.69 7.60 5.94
C LEU A 109 -25.52 6.81 4.91
N LYS A 110 -26.58 7.42 4.36
CA LYS A 110 -27.37 6.80 3.27
C LYS A 110 -26.66 6.97 1.92
N PRO A 111 -26.30 5.89 1.21
CA PRO A 111 -25.71 5.98 -0.13
C PRO A 111 -26.54 6.89 -1.05
N GLY A 112 -25.90 7.86 -1.72
CA GLY A 112 -26.56 8.78 -2.66
C GLY A 112 -27.19 10.06 -2.09
N GLY A 113 -27.14 10.31 -0.77
CA GLY A 113 -27.67 11.55 -0.17
C GLY A 113 -26.76 12.78 -0.32
N LEU A 114 -27.34 13.99 -0.27
CA LEU A 114 -26.63 15.29 -0.27
C LEU A 114 -25.46 15.37 0.73
N ILE A 115 -25.57 14.68 1.87
CA ILE A 115 -24.55 14.62 2.93
C ILE A 115 -23.30 13.87 2.46
N LEU A 116 -23.47 12.74 1.76
CA LEU A 116 -22.35 11.94 1.25
C LEU A 116 -21.57 12.68 0.15
N ARG A 117 -22.29 13.40 -0.73
CA ARG A 117 -21.67 14.21 -1.79
C ARG A 117 -20.71 15.26 -1.23
N ASN A 118 -20.99 15.80 -0.05
CA ASN A 118 -20.12 16.77 0.63
C ASN A 118 -19.07 16.10 1.53
N ALA A 119 -19.38 14.95 2.14
CA ALA A 119 -18.46 14.21 2.99
C ALA A 119 -17.18 13.76 2.26
N ARG A 120 -17.27 13.38 0.97
CA ARG A 120 -16.11 13.04 0.11
C ARG A 120 -15.01 14.11 0.10
N LYS A 121 -15.40 15.39 0.22
CA LYS A 121 -14.45 16.52 0.22
C LYS A 121 -13.63 16.62 1.50
N PHE A 122 -14.09 15.97 2.57
CA PHE A 122 -13.54 16.13 3.92
C PHE A 122 -13.13 14.80 4.57
N TYR A 123 -13.55 13.65 4.03
CA TYR A 123 -13.31 12.34 4.61
C TYR A 123 -12.85 11.31 3.58
N ARG A 124 -11.76 10.61 3.90
CA ARG A 124 -11.21 9.48 3.15
C ARG A 124 -10.88 8.36 4.13
N LEU A 125 -11.03 7.12 3.71
CA LEU A 125 -10.73 5.96 4.56
C LEU A 125 -9.24 5.60 4.42
N PRO A 126 -8.54 5.29 5.51
CA PRO A 126 -7.17 4.80 5.41
C PRO A 126 -7.20 3.47 4.66
N HIS A 127 -6.36 3.33 3.63
CA HIS A 127 -5.96 2.01 3.18
C HIS A 127 -5.22 1.35 4.33
N ASN A 128 -5.36 0.03 4.48
CA ASN A 128 -4.69 -0.67 5.57
C ASN A 128 -3.17 -0.36 5.56
N VAL A 129 -2.61 -0.16 6.75
CA VAL A 129 -1.17 0.05 6.93
C VAL A 129 -0.65 -1.17 7.68
N GLU A 130 0.22 -1.92 7.03
CA GLU A 130 0.84 -3.11 7.61
C GLU A 130 2.30 -2.83 7.92
N THR A 131 2.76 -3.41 9.02
CA THR A 131 4.14 -3.34 9.46
C THR A 131 4.63 -4.74 9.81
N TYR A 132 5.84 -5.07 9.37
CA TYR A 132 6.49 -6.35 9.65
C TYR A 132 7.94 -6.14 10.05
N GLU A 133 8.48 -7.08 10.82
CA GLU A 133 9.90 -7.18 11.09
C GLU A 133 10.38 -8.60 10.81
N ALA A 134 11.36 -8.74 9.93
CA ALA A 134 11.87 -10.02 9.51
C ALA A 134 13.30 -9.90 8.99
N TYR A 135 14.02 -11.02 8.96
CA TYR A 135 15.31 -11.10 8.29
C TYR A 135 15.14 -11.10 6.76
N GLY A 136 16.18 -10.63 6.05
CA GLY A 136 16.13 -10.50 4.59
C GLY A 136 15.94 -11.84 3.88
N ASP A 137 16.42 -12.95 4.44
CA ASP A 137 16.21 -14.31 3.92
C ASP A 137 14.74 -14.73 3.98
N LEU A 138 14.05 -14.44 5.08
CA LEU A 138 12.63 -14.71 5.27
C LEU A 138 11.78 -13.84 4.34
N LEU A 139 12.11 -12.55 4.22
CA LEU A 139 11.44 -11.64 3.28
C LEU A 139 11.62 -12.05 1.82
N SER A 140 12.78 -12.62 1.49
CA SER A 140 13.05 -13.16 0.16
C SER A 140 12.31 -14.48 -0.09
N SER A 141 12.06 -15.26 0.96
CA SER A 141 11.35 -16.54 0.90
C SER A 141 9.82 -16.39 0.84
N GLY A 142 9.28 -15.26 1.33
CA GLY A 142 7.88 -14.89 1.16
C GLY A 142 7.26 -14.28 2.41
N LEU A 143 6.78 -13.04 2.27
CA LEU A 143 6.01 -12.32 3.27
C LEU A 143 4.51 -12.49 2.99
N ARG A 144 3.81 -13.20 3.88
CA ARG A 144 2.34 -13.29 3.83
C ARG A 144 1.74 -11.99 4.35
N VAL A 145 1.07 -11.26 3.47
CA VAL A 145 0.36 -10.03 3.81
C VAL A 145 -1.11 -10.31 4.18
N ASN A 146 -1.76 -9.33 4.79
CA ASN A 146 -3.15 -9.43 5.22
C ASN A 146 -4.07 -9.79 4.07
N GLN A 147 -5.18 -10.42 4.43
CA GLN A 147 -6.16 -10.86 3.47
C GLN A 147 -6.90 -9.66 2.85
N GLN A 148 -7.16 -9.75 1.54
CA GLN A 148 -8.03 -8.79 0.87
C GLN A 148 -9.49 -9.04 1.22
N PHE A 149 -10.32 -8.00 1.12
CA PHE A 149 -11.75 -8.12 1.36
C PHE A 149 -12.38 -9.20 0.48
N MET A 150 -13.12 -10.13 1.11
CA MET A 150 -13.73 -11.29 0.45
C MET A 150 -15.26 -11.21 0.38
N GLY A 151 -15.88 -10.07 0.72
CA GLY A 151 -17.34 -9.89 0.68
C GLY A 151 -18.03 -9.94 2.04
N THR A 152 -17.36 -10.41 3.10
CA THR A 152 -17.90 -10.47 4.47
C THR A 152 -16.90 -9.98 5.48
N GLY A 153 -17.34 -9.13 6.42
CA GLY A 153 -16.51 -8.61 7.50
C GLY A 153 -15.53 -7.54 7.01
N TYR A 154 -15.66 -6.33 7.56
CA TYR A 154 -14.64 -5.30 7.42
C TYR A 154 -13.86 -5.20 8.73
N SER A 155 -12.55 -5.39 8.65
CA SER A 155 -11.60 -5.01 9.69
C SER A 155 -10.71 -3.88 9.17
N LYS A 156 -10.16 -3.06 10.07
CA LYS A 156 -9.12 -2.08 9.71
C LYS A 156 -7.87 -2.73 9.12
N GLU A 157 -7.70 -4.03 9.35
CA GLU A 157 -6.59 -4.85 8.85
C GLU A 157 -6.83 -5.38 7.43
N THR A 158 -8.08 -5.33 6.93
CA THR A 158 -8.46 -5.88 5.63
C THR A 158 -7.92 -5.01 4.50
N ARG A 159 -7.29 -5.63 3.51
CA ARG A 159 -6.82 -4.92 2.30
C ARG A 159 -7.96 -4.68 1.32
N MET A 160 -8.09 -3.45 0.83
CA MET A 160 -9.12 -3.07 -0.12
C MET A 160 -8.49 -2.48 -1.39
N LEU A 161 -7.85 -3.34 -2.19
CA LEU A 161 -7.15 -2.88 -3.39
C LEU A 161 -8.10 -2.45 -4.52
N GLY A 162 -9.20 -3.17 -4.76
CA GLY A 162 -10.09 -2.88 -5.88
C GLY A 162 -9.47 -3.15 -7.25
N ASP A 163 -10.19 -2.83 -8.31
CA ASP A 163 -9.62 -2.80 -9.67
C ASP A 163 -8.52 -1.74 -9.75
N PHE A 164 -7.44 -2.04 -10.46
CA PHE A 164 -6.29 -1.15 -10.65
C PHE A 164 -5.63 -0.66 -9.33
N GLY A 165 -5.85 -1.38 -8.23
CA GLY A 165 -5.28 -1.06 -6.93
C GLY A 165 -3.77 -1.24 -6.86
N SER A 166 -3.10 -0.36 -6.12
CA SER A 166 -1.66 -0.41 -5.91
C SER A 166 -1.31 -0.35 -4.43
N GLN A 167 -0.37 -1.18 -4.01
CA GLN A 167 0.25 -1.13 -2.68
C GLN A 167 1.76 -1.01 -2.86
N LEU A 168 2.37 -0.04 -2.18
CA LEU A 168 3.82 0.06 -2.08
C LEU A 168 4.24 -0.34 -0.66
N MET A 169 5.36 -1.02 -0.53
CA MET A 169 5.96 -1.40 0.75
C MET A 169 7.44 -1.02 0.75
N THR A 170 7.88 -0.30 1.78
CA THR A 170 9.31 -0.04 2.04
C THR A 170 9.85 -1.17 2.91
N ALA A 171 11.10 -1.58 2.68
CA ALA A 171 11.86 -2.44 3.58
C ALA A 171 13.19 -1.75 3.90
N GLU A 172 13.42 -1.40 5.16
CA GLU A 172 14.60 -0.64 5.61
C GLU A 172 15.33 -1.42 6.72
N ILE A 173 16.66 -1.53 6.66
CA ILE A 173 17.44 -2.19 7.73
C ILE A 173 17.17 -1.50 9.08
N LYS A 174 16.82 -2.30 10.09
CA LYS A 174 16.57 -1.83 11.45
C LYS A 174 17.90 -1.45 12.11
N GLY A 175 18.08 -0.16 12.42
CA GLY A 175 19.31 0.37 13.03
C GLY A 175 20.26 1.06 12.06
N GLY A 176 19.92 1.13 10.76
CA GLY A 176 20.54 2.07 9.83
C GLY A 176 20.16 3.51 10.22
N ARG A 177 21.16 4.38 10.40
CA ARG A 177 20.97 5.79 10.75
C ARG A 177 19.93 6.44 9.83
N ILE A 178 18.80 6.85 10.41
CA ILE A 178 18.00 7.94 9.87
C ILE A 178 18.83 9.20 10.14
N ASN A 179 19.77 9.54 9.24
CA ASN A 179 20.40 10.84 9.28
C ASN A 179 19.33 11.87 8.89
N GLY A 180 18.75 12.51 9.89
CA GLY A 180 17.74 13.54 9.70
C GLY A 180 17.09 14.00 10.99
N GLU A 181 17.90 14.51 11.93
CA GLU A 181 17.76 15.82 12.59
C GLU A 181 18.96 16.08 13.51
#